data_AF-A0AB33IW46-F1
#
_entry.id   AF-A0AB33IW46-F1
#
_cell.length_a   1.000
_cell.length_b   1.000
_cell.length_c   1.000
_cell.angle_alpha   90.00
_cell.angle_beta   90.00
_cell.angle_gamma   90.00
#
_symmetry.space_group_name_H-M   'P 1'
#
loop_
_entity.id
_entity.type
_entity.pdbx_description
1 polymer ?
#
loop_
_entity_poly.entity_id
_entity_poly.type
_entity_poly.pdbx_seq_one_letter_code
_entity_poly.pdbx_strand_id
1 'polypeptide(L)'
;MDIKRINKFLKAVVANNNRVWFQEHRAEYEACRADFERSVDQLILAIAKFDPTIGHLTAKDCTYRFYRDTRFSEDKSPYKDHLGAYISAKGKKSLHAGYYLHIAPDGCMLASGAYWLPTNILTSCRNEILGNAEAWRKCVENGAFVKNFGYANEGDMNVKSGKGFGLSHLKTAPKGFPRDSDLASYLRMKDYVCWQYVPASMFEKEDWIAEAVKILKVAKPMMDFVNSVIDDYE
;
A
#
# COMPACT_ATOMS: atom_id res chain seq x y z
N MET A 1 2.09 -9.72 -16.47
CA MET A 1 2.90 -8.49 -16.52
C MET A 1 4.28 -8.85 -17.03
N ASP A 2 4.87 -8.10 -17.95
CA ASP A 2 6.27 -8.26 -18.36
C ASP A 2 7.20 -7.65 -17.30
N ILE A 3 7.23 -8.32 -16.14
CA ILE A 3 8.00 -7.88 -14.98
C ILE A 3 9.51 -7.90 -15.25
N LYS A 4 9.99 -8.75 -16.18
CA LYS A 4 11.39 -8.79 -16.58
C LYS A 4 11.80 -7.49 -17.28
N ARG A 5 10.99 -7.01 -18.22
CA ARG A 5 11.20 -5.72 -18.89
C ARG A 5 11.17 -4.57 -17.89
N ILE A 6 10.14 -4.52 -17.04
CA ILE A 6 9.99 -3.46 -16.03
C ILE A 6 11.19 -3.44 -15.09
N ASN A 7 11.59 -4.58 -14.53
CA ASN A 7 12.72 -4.65 -13.61
C ASN A 7 14.05 -4.32 -14.29
N LYS A 8 14.26 -4.74 -15.54
CA LYS A 8 15.46 -4.37 -16.30
C LYS A 8 15.54 -2.85 -16.48
N PHE A 9 14.44 -2.22 -16.87
CA PHE A 9 14.37 -0.77 -17.04
C PHE A 9 14.59 -0.03 -15.71
N LEU A 10 13.91 -0.44 -14.64
CA LEU A 10 14.07 0.21 -13.33
C LEU A 10 15.49 0.05 -12.76
N LYS A 11 16.17 -1.09 -12.99
CA LYS A 11 17.60 -1.23 -12.66
C LYS A 11 18.48 -0.24 -13.43
N ALA A 12 18.19 -0.05 -14.72
CA ALA A 12 18.92 0.90 -15.54
C ALA A 12 18.67 2.35 -15.09
N VAL A 13 17.45 2.68 -14.67
CA VAL A 13 17.12 3.98 -14.05
C VAL A 13 17.91 4.20 -12.77
N VAL A 14 17.98 3.22 -11.88
CA VAL A 14 18.76 3.31 -10.64
C VAL A 14 20.24 3.59 -10.93
N ALA A 15 20.82 2.92 -11.94
CA ALA A 15 22.21 3.12 -12.33
C ALA A 15 22.48 4.46 -13.04
N ASN A 16 21.47 5.05 -13.70
CA ASN A 16 21.64 6.20 -14.60
C ASN A 16 20.59 7.30 -14.36
N ASN A 17 20.22 7.58 -13.11
CA ASN A 17 19.09 8.45 -12.76
C ASN A 17 19.35 9.94 -13.07
N ASN A 18 19.36 10.30 -14.36
CA ASN A 18 19.57 11.64 -14.87
C ASN A 18 18.71 11.88 -16.11
N ARG A 19 18.43 13.17 -16.40
CA ARG A 19 17.49 13.55 -17.46
C ARG A 19 17.97 13.20 -18.86
N VAL A 20 19.27 13.27 -19.13
CA VAL A 20 19.84 13.00 -20.47
C VAL A 20 19.61 11.53 -20.82
N TRP A 21 20.04 10.63 -19.94
CA TRP A 21 19.86 9.19 -20.12
C TRP A 21 18.38 8.82 -20.28
N PHE A 22 17.49 9.41 -19.46
CA PHE A 22 16.07 9.09 -19.56
C PHE A 22 15.43 9.53 -20.88
N GLN A 23 15.87 10.65 -21.49
CA GLN A 23 15.31 11.05 -22.79
C GLN A 23 15.64 10.04 -23.88
N GLU A 24 16.85 9.46 -23.86
CA GLU A 24 17.26 8.40 -24.78
C GLU A 24 16.47 7.09 -24.56
N HIS A 25 16.04 6.82 -23.32
CA HIS A 25 15.32 5.60 -22.94
C HIS A 25 13.80 5.84 -22.73
N ARG A 26 13.28 6.98 -23.19
CA ARG A 26 11.88 7.36 -22.97
C ARG A 26 10.90 6.37 -23.59
N ALA A 27 11.23 5.82 -24.76
CA ALA A 27 10.39 4.80 -25.40
C ALA A 27 10.29 3.52 -24.55
N GLU A 28 11.37 3.11 -23.88
CA GLU A 28 11.37 1.96 -22.98
C GLU A 28 10.50 2.21 -21.74
N TYR A 29 10.59 3.43 -21.19
CA TYR A 29 9.73 3.86 -20.09
C TYR A 29 8.25 3.78 -20.47
N GLU A 30 7.84 4.34 -21.62
CA GLU A 30 6.43 4.33 -22.03
C GLU A 30 5.93 2.89 -22.26
N ALA A 31 6.78 1.99 -22.77
CA ALA A 31 6.43 0.58 -22.90
C ALA A 31 6.25 -0.12 -21.54
N CYS A 32 7.15 0.15 -20.57
CA CYS A 32 7.04 -0.38 -19.20
C CYS A 32 5.80 0.16 -18.48
N ARG A 33 5.55 1.46 -18.63
CA ARG A 33 4.39 2.15 -18.06
C ARG A 33 3.09 1.58 -18.61
N ALA A 34 2.98 1.41 -19.94
CA ALA A 34 1.78 0.85 -20.55
C ALA A 34 1.51 -0.58 -20.08
N ASP A 35 2.55 -1.39 -19.89
CA ASP A 35 2.38 -2.75 -19.37
C ASP A 35 1.95 -2.78 -17.90
N PHE A 36 2.53 -1.90 -17.08
CA PHE A 36 2.12 -1.73 -15.69
C PHE A 36 0.67 -1.23 -15.58
N GLU A 37 0.29 -0.20 -16.35
CA GLU A 37 -1.08 0.33 -16.35
C GLU A 37 -2.11 -0.74 -16.77
N ARG A 38 -1.84 -1.52 -17.82
CA ARG A 38 -2.71 -2.67 -18.17
C ARG A 38 -2.85 -3.68 -17.05
N SER A 39 -1.76 -3.98 -16.35
CA SER A 39 -1.75 -4.91 -15.22
C SER A 39 -2.56 -4.36 -14.03
N VAL A 40 -2.51 -3.06 -13.79
CA VAL A 40 -3.33 -2.36 -12.78
C VAL A 40 -4.80 -2.41 -13.16
N ASP A 41 -5.17 -2.16 -14.41
CA ASP A 41 -6.58 -2.28 -14.86
C ASP A 41 -7.13 -3.70 -14.63
N GLN A 42 -6.35 -4.74 -14.97
CA GLN A 42 -6.75 -6.13 -14.72
C GLN A 42 -6.88 -6.43 -13.22
N LEU A 43 -5.99 -5.89 -12.38
CA LEU A 43 -6.05 -6.04 -10.94
C LEU A 43 -7.28 -5.33 -10.35
N ILE A 44 -7.62 -4.12 -10.81
CA ILE A 44 -8.83 -3.39 -10.41
C ILE A 44 -10.06 -4.24 -10.69
N LEU A 45 -10.20 -4.78 -11.91
CA LEU A 45 -11.32 -5.65 -12.28
C LEU A 45 -11.42 -6.91 -11.39
N ALA A 46 -10.28 -7.48 -11.00
CA ALA A 46 -10.25 -8.66 -10.15
C ALA A 46 -10.60 -8.34 -8.68
N ILE A 47 -10.12 -7.21 -8.15
CA ILE A 47 -10.46 -6.72 -6.82
C ILE A 47 -11.93 -6.32 -6.74
N ALA A 48 -12.46 -5.67 -7.78
CA ALA A 48 -13.84 -5.21 -7.85
C ALA A 48 -14.88 -6.33 -7.66
N LYS A 49 -14.49 -7.60 -7.87
CA LYS A 49 -15.33 -8.77 -7.59
C LYS A 49 -15.65 -8.95 -6.10
N PHE A 50 -14.77 -8.50 -5.19
CA PHE A 50 -15.00 -8.54 -3.75
C PHE A 50 -15.11 -7.15 -3.11
N ASP A 51 -14.68 -6.10 -3.82
CA ASP A 51 -14.80 -4.72 -3.41
C ASP A 51 -15.33 -3.84 -4.56
N PRO A 52 -16.65 -3.82 -4.79
CA PRO A 52 -17.25 -3.10 -5.93
C PRO A 52 -16.99 -1.59 -5.92
N THR A 53 -16.62 -1.01 -4.76
CA THR A 53 -16.45 0.43 -4.58
C THR A 53 -15.36 1.01 -5.51
N ILE A 54 -14.37 0.21 -5.88
CA ILE A 54 -13.26 0.63 -6.76
C ILE A 54 -13.50 0.33 -8.25
N GLY A 55 -14.62 -0.31 -8.62
CA GLY A 55 -14.85 -0.83 -9.97
C GLY A 55 -14.98 0.24 -11.06
N HIS A 56 -15.16 1.51 -10.65
CA HIS A 56 -15.22 2.67 -11.54
C HIS A 56 -13.84 3.25 -11.89
N LEU A 57 -12.77 2.79 -11.24
CA LEU A 57 -11.42 3.32 -11.42
C LEU A 57 -10.72 2.69 -12.62
N THR A 58 -9.78 3.45 -13.17
CA THR A 58 -8.79 2.96 -14.14
C THR A 58 -7.38 3.10 -13.58
N ALA A 59 -6.40 2.51 -14.26
CA ALA A 59 -5.00 2.66 -13.92
C ALA A 59 -4.56 4.13 -13.87
N LYS A 60 -5.10 5.01 -14.74
CA LYS A 60 -4.76 6.45 -14.75
C LYS A 60 -5.13 7.14 -13.43
N ASP A 61 -6.22 6.71 -12.81
CA ASP A 61 -6.67 7.25 -11.52
C ASP A 61 -5.74 6.81 -10.39
N CYS A 62 -5.18 5.60 -10.51
CA CYS A 62 -4.46 4.92 -9.44
C CYS A 62 -2.93 5.03 -9.50
N THR A 63 -2.32 5.16 -10.69
CA THR A 63 -0.86 5.16 -10.85
C THR A 63 -0.23 6.49 -10.42
N TYR A 64 0.96 6.41 -9.82
CA TYR A 64 1.74 7.60 -9.49
C TYR A 64 2.59 8.05 -10.68
N ARG A 65 2.85 9.36 -10.74
CA ARG A 65 3.89 9.89 -11.65
C ARG A 65 5.24 9.24 -11.35
N PHE A 66 5.98 8.96 -12.41
CA PHE A 66 7.33 8.41 -12.35
C PHE A 66 8.38 9.45 -11.93
N TYR A 67 8.16 10.71 -12.29
CA TYR A 67 9.00 11.83 -11.88
C TYR A 67 8.93 12.06 -10.37
N ARG A 68 10.09 12.25 -9.73
CA ARG A 68 10.20 12.54 -8.29
C ARG A 68 9.97 14.03 -8.02
N ASP A 69 9.33 14.34 -6.89
CA ASP A 69 9.37 15.70 -6.34
C ASP A 69 10.63 15.85 -5.50
N THR A 70 11.56 16.70 -5.92
CA THR A 70 12.87 16.83 -5.26
C THR A 70 12.99 18.10 -4.42
N ARG A 71 11.96 18.95 -4.35
CA ARG A 71 12.01 20.24 -3.63
C ARG A 71 12.38 20.07 -2.16
N PHE A 72 11.79 19.09 -1.49
CA PHE A 72 11.97 18.82 -0.06
C PHE A 72 12.64 17.48 0.25
N SER A 73 13.09 16.74 -0.78
CA SER A 73 13.75 15.43 -0.63
C SER A 73 15.27 15.61 -0.52
N GLU A 74 15.93 14.86 0.35
CA GLU A 74 17.40 14.76 0.35
C GLU A 74 17.90 14.08 -0.93
N ASP A 75 17.22 13.02 -1.37
CA ASP A 75 17.44 12.41 -2.68
C ASP A 75 16.96 13.36 -3.79
N LYS A 76 17.91 13.84 -4.60
CA LYS A 76 17.66 14.77 -5.72
C LYS A 76 17.52 14.07 -7.08
N SER A 77 17.44 12.75 -7.09
CA SER A 77 17.22 11.97 -8.32
C SER A 77 15.92 12.39 -9.01
N PRO A 78 15.93 12.69 -10.33
CA PRO A 78 14.75 13.19 -11.05
C PRO A 78 13.63 12.15 -11.21
N TYR A 79 13.96 10.87 -11.17
CA TYR A 79 13.01 9.76 -11.37
C TYR A 79 12.91 8.87 -10.15
N LYS A 80 11.75 8.24 -9.97
CA LYS A 80 11.56 7.15 -9.03
C LYS A 80 12.24 5.88 -9.55
N ASP A 81 12.60 5.03 -8.62
CA ASP A 81 13.17 3.69 -8.82
C ASP A 81 12.11 2.58 -8.88
N HIS A 82 10.83 2.95 -8.85
CA HIS A 82 9.71 2.04 -8.79
C HIS A 82 8.51 2.56 -9.61
N LEU A 83 7.63 1.62 -9.97
CA LEU A 83 6.27 1.91 -10.40
C LEU A 83 5.31 1.57 -9.27
N GLY A 84 4.34 2.46 -9.02
CA GLY A 84 3.40 2.31 -7.93
C GLY A 84 1.98 2.70 -8.32
N ALA A 85 1.00 1.95 -7.83
CA ALA A 85 -0.42 2.24 -7.99
C ALA A 85 -1.13 2.13 -6.65
N TYR A 86 -1.88 3.15 -6.27
CA TYR A 86 -2.76 3.15 -5.11
C TYR A 86 -4.21 3.22 -5.58
N ILE A 87 -4.95 2.13 -5.32
CA ILE A 87 -6.31 1.88 -5.77
C ILE A 87 -7.23 2.12 -4.57
N SER A 88 -7.86 3.30 -4.52
CA SER A 88 -8.76 3.70 -3.45
C SER A 88 -10.03 4.30 -4.05
N ALA A 89 -11.20 3.95 -3.52
CA ALA A 89 -12.50 4.32 -4.05
C ALA A 89 -12.74 5.85 -4.12
N LYS A 90 -12.05 6.60 -3.25
CA LYS A 90 -12.10 8.08 -3.21
C LYS A 90 -10.89 8.74 -3.89
N GLY A 91 -10.09 7.95 -4.61
CA GLY A 91 -8.94 8.40 -5.38
C GLY A 91 -7.63 8.45 -4.59
N LYS A 92 -6.49 8.42 -5.29
CA LYS A 92 -5.16 8.24 -4.68
C LYS A 92 -4.65 9.38 -3.76
N LYS A 93 -5.43 10.45 -3.60
CA LYS A 93 -5.13 11.62 -2.75
C LYS A 93 -6.06 11.71 -1.53
N SER A 94 -7.09 10.86 -1.45
CA SER A 94 -7.98 10.82 -0.30
C SER A 94 -7.28 10.17 0.90
N LEU A 95 -7.94 10.26 2.05
CA LEU A 95 -7.51 9.57 3.27
C LEU A 95 -8.02 8.13 3.30
N HIS A 96 -9.07 7.84 2.54
CA HIS A 96 -9.68 6.52 2.39
C HIS A 96 -8.64 5.45 2.07
N ALA A 97 -8.65 4.38 2.87
CA ALA A 97 -7.83 3.19 2.70
C ALA A 97 -8.06 2.54 1.34
N GLY A 98 -7.02 1.92 0.82
CA GLY A 98 -7.04 1.27 -0.48
C GLY A 98 -5.92 0.26 -0.62
N TYR A 99 -5.79 -0.28 -1.83
CA TYR A 99 -4.82 -1.30 -2.18
C TYR A 99 -3.61 -0.68 -2.87
N TYR A 100 -2.42 -1.17 -2.58
CA TYR A 100 -1.18 -0.68 -3.15
C TYR A 100 -0.40 -1.80 -3.85
N LEU A 101 0.02 -1.54 -5.09
CA LEU A 101 0.94 -2.36 -5.85
C LEU A 101 2.25 -1.59 -6.05
N HIS A 102 3.36 -2.19 -5.63
CA HIS A 102 4.70 -1.64 -5.74
C HIS A 102 5.62 -2.57 -6.53
N ILE A 103 6.22 -2.05 -7.59
CA ILE A 103 7.18 -2.77 -8.42
C ILE A 103 8.51 -2.04 -8.42
N ALA A 104 9.53 -2.67 -7.83
CA ALA A 104 10.89 -2.14 -7.77
C ALA A 104 11.92 -3.27 -7.91
N PRO A 105 13.14 -2.95 -8.40
CA PRO A 105 14.23 -3.92 -8.53
C PRO A 105 14.67 -4.56 -7.22
N ASP A 106 14.51 -3.85 -6.11
CA ASP A 106 15.00 -4.16 -4.79
C ASP A 106 13.92 -4.72 -3.85
N GLY A 107 12.73 -5.01 -4.41
CA GLY A 107 11.61 -5.65 -3.72
C GLY A 107 10.28 -5.19 -4.29
N CYS A 108 9.40 -6.14 -4.60
CA CYS A 108 8.01 -5.82 -4.92
C CYS A 108 7.14 -5.98 -3.67
N MET A 109 6.03 -5.26 -3.60
CA MET A 109 5.17 -5.25 -2.41
C MET A 109 3.71 -5.10 -2.78
N LEU A 110 2.86 -5.81 -2.04
CA LEU A 110 1.43 -5.59 -1.95
C LEU A 110 1.12 -5.02 -0.58
N ALA A 111 0.33 -3.95 -0.52
CA ALA A 111 -0.11 -3.37 0.74
C ALA A 111 -1.58 -2.95 0.69
N SER A 112 -2.17 -2.72 1.86
CA SER A 112 -3.55 -2.29 2.01
C SER A 112 -3.69 -1.46 3.29
N GLY A 113 -4.52 -0.41 3.26
CA GLY A 113 -4.81 0.40 4.44
C GLY A 113 -4.77 1.90 4.22
N ALA A 114 -4.99 2.64 5.31
CA ALA A 114 -4.93 4.10 5.33
C ALA A 114 -3.59 4.57 5.88
N TYR A 115 -2.84 5.29 5.03
CA TYR A 115 -1.58 5.90 5.42
C TYR A 115 -1.79 7.36 5.82
N TRP A 116 -1.09 7.78 6.87
CA TRP A 116 -0.92 9.21 7.21
C TRP A 116 -2.22 9.97 7.50
N LEU A 117 -3.07 9.37 8.33
CA LEU A 117 -4.31 10.01 8.79
C LEU A 117 -4.00 11.27 9.64
N PRO A 118 -4.72 12.40 9.40
CA PRO A 118 -4.67 13.56 10.27
C PRO A 118 -4.97 13.20 11.73
N THR A 119 -4.38 13.94 12.67
CA THR A 119 -4.45 13.62 14.10
C THR A 119 -5.88 13.45 14.62
N ASN A 120 -6.84 14.26 14.16
CA ASN A 120 -8.24 14.14 14.55
C ASN A 120 -8.85 12.81 14.07
N ILE A 121 -8.68 12.46 12.80
CA ILE A 121 -9.23 11.21 12.23
C ILE A 121 -8.54 9.98 12.83
N LEU A 122 -7.22 10.03 13.00
CA LEU A 122 -6.46 8.97 13.64
C LEU A 122 -6.90 8.76 15.11
N THR A 123 -7.22 9.85 15.82
CA THR A 123 -7.78 9.78 17.17
C THR A 123 -9.17 9.13 17.16
N SER A 124 -10.01 9.47 16.19
CA SER A 124 -11.33 8.87 16.02
C SER A 124 -11.24 7.38 15.68
N CYS A 125 -10.29 6.97 14.84
CA CYS A 125 -10.05 5.55 14.56
C CYS A 125 -9.67 4.79 15.84
N ARG A 126 -8.83 5.38 16.70
CA ARG A 126 -8.46 4.77 17.98
C ARG A 126 -9.65 4.66 18.94
N ASN A 127 -10.52 5.67 18.98
CA ASN A 127 -11.76 5.62 19.76
C ASN A 127 -12.70 4.54 19.24
N GLU A 128 -12.82 4.41 17.92
CA GLU A 128 -13.64 3.36 17.29
C GLU A 128 -13.10 1.97 17.62
N ILE A 129 -11.78 1.77 17.56
CA ILE A 129 -11.12 0.53 17.98
C ILE A 129 -11.37 0.22 19.46
N LEU A 130 -11.31 1.22 20.35
CA LEU A 130 -11.62 1.04 21.76
C LEU A 130 -13.09 0.66 22.00
N GLY A 131 -14.01 1.37 21.33
CA GLY A 131 -15.45 1.14 21.47
C GLY A 131 -15.92 -0.18 20.86
N ASN A 132 -15.22 -0.66 19.83
CA ASN A 132 -15.59 -1.84 19.04
C ASN A 132 -14.44 -2.86 18.98
N ALA A 133 -13.81 -3.10 20.13
CA ALA A 133 -12.63 -3.95 20.28
C ALA A 133 -12.78 -5.33 19.62
N GLU A 134 -13.89 -6.02 19.87
CA GLU A 134 -14.14 -7.35 19.32
C GLU A 134 -14.27 -7.34 17.79
N ALA A 135 -14.94 -6.33 17.23
CA ALA A 135 -15.09 -6.17 15.79
C ALA A 135 -13.73 -5.90 15.13
N TRP A 136 -12.92 -5.01 15.72
CA TRP A 136 -11.55 -4.76 15.26
C TRP A 136 -10.70 -6.03 15.28
N ARG A 137 -10.69 -6.77 16.40
CA ARG A 137 -9.94 -8.03 16.53
C ARG A 137 -10.35 -9.07 15.50
N LYS A 138 -11.65 -9.21 15.20
CA LYS A 138 -12.11 -10.11 14.12
C LYS A 138 -11.50 -9.74 12.77
N CYS A 139 -11.31 -8.45 12.49
CA CYS A 139 -10.68 -7.99 11.25
C CYS A 139 -9.18 -8.32 11.18
N VAL A 140 -8.42 -8.19 12.28
CA VAL A 140 -6.94 -8.19 12.23
C VAL A 140 -6.25 -9.33 13.00
N GLU A 141 -6.94 -10.04 13.89
CA GLU A 141 -6.36 -11.16 14.67
C GLU A 141 -6.78 -12.53 14.13
N ASN A 142 -7.54 -12.59 13.04
CA ASN A 142 -7.87 -13.86 12.39
C ASN A 142 -6.62 -14.50 11.77
N GLY A 143 -6.60 -15.84 11.69
CA GLY A 143 -5.43 -16.58 11.22
C GLY A 143 -4.97 -16.23 9.80
N ALA A 144 -5.88 -15.80 8.92
CA ALA A 144 -5.51 -15.36 7.58
C ALA A 144 -4.78 -14.01 7.62
N PHE A 145 -5.26 -13.05 8.40
CA PHE A 145 -4.61 -11.74 8.56
C PHE A 145 -3.22 -11.90 9.17
N VAL A 146 -3.10 -12.57 10.31
CA VAL A 146 -1.82 -12.78 11.01
C VAL A 146 -0.82 -13.54 10.12
N LYS A 147 -1.29 -14.54 9.35
CA LYS A 147 -0.43 -15.26 8.39
C LYS A 147 0.14 -14.34 7.32
N ASN A 148 -0.66 -13.45 6.74
CA ASN A 148 -0.22 -12.57 5.65
C ASN A 148 0.55 -11.35 6.13
N PHE A 149 0.15 -10.76 7.27
CA PHE A 149 0.61 -9.43 7.69
C PHE A 149 1.25 -9.38 9.08
N GLY A 150 1.05 -10.40 9.91
CA GLY A 150 1.54 -10.40 11.30
C GLY A 150 0.60 -9.68 12.27
N TYR A 151 1.06 -9.47 13.50
CA TYR A 151 0.36 -8.71 14.53
C TYR A 151 0.69 -7.21 14.47
N ALA A 152 -0.05 -6.39 15.22
CA ALA A 152 0.19 -4.95 15.26
C ALA A 152 1.62 -4.60 15.71
N ASN A 153 2.24 -3.71 14.93
CA ASN A 153 3.62 -3.26 15.06
C ASN A 153 4.67 -4.35 14.80
N GLU A 154 4.28 -5.49 14.21
CA GLU A 154 5.23 -6.46 13.67
C GLU A 154 5.66 -6.04 12.27
N GLY A 155 6.94 -6.31 11.97
CA GLY A 155 7.58 -5.92 10.72
C GLY A 155 8.10 -4.49 10.75
N ASP A 156 9.18 -4.27 10.02
CA ASP A 156 9.76 -2.95 9.79
C ASP A 156 10.15 -2.84 8.31
N MET A 157 9.57 -1.86 7.63
CA MET A 157 9.85 -1.58 6.21
C MET A 157 11.28 -1.07 5.99
N ASN A 158 11.92 -0.43 6.98
CA ASN A 158 13.28 0.08 6.84
C ASN A 158 14.31 -1.04 6.67
N VAL A 159 14.03 -2.21 7.24
CA VAL A 159 14.83 -3.43 7.07
C VAL A 159 14.15 -4.44 6.13
N LYS A 160 13.14 -4.02 5.38
CA LYS A 160 12.39 -4.82 4.40
C LYS A 160 11.89 -6.15 4.97
N SER A 161 11.32 -6.11 6.16
CA SER A 161 10.64 -7.28 6.75
C SER A 161 9.60 -7.81 5.77
N GLY A 162 9.58 -9.12 5.53
CA GLY A 162 8.77 -9.75 4.48
C GLY A 162 7.26 -9.47 4.56
N LYS A 163 6.77 -9.09 5.73
CA LYS A 163 5.41 -8.62 5.98
C LYS A 163 5.38 -7.71 7.21
N GLY A 164 4.27 -7.01 7.42
CA GLY A 164 4.02 -6.29 8.67
C GLY A 164 2.67 -5.60 8.73
N PHE A 165 2.37 -5.05 9.91
CA PHE A 165 1.16 -4.28 10.17
C PHE A 165 1.43 -3.07 11.08
N GLY A 166 1.23 -1.87 10.54
CA GLY A 166 1.58 -0.59 11.16
C GLY A 166 2.99 -0.14 10.77
N LEU A 167 3.09 0.84 9.89
CA LEU A 167 4.38 1.33 9.39
C LEU A 167 5.19 2.04 10.49
N SER A 168 4.50 2.69 11.41
CA SER A 168 5.14 3.33 12.56
C SER A 168 4.21 3.43 13.76
N HIS A 169 4.81 3.53 14.95
CA HIS A 169 4.05 3.57 16.20
C HIS A 169 4.70 4.47 17.25
N LEU A 170 3.88 4.92 18.20
CA LEU A 170 4.33 5.63 19.39
C LEU A 170 4.96 4.67 20.39
N LYS A 171 5.94 5.18 21.16
CA LYS A 171 6.57 4.41 22.25
C LYS A 171 5.58 4.06 23.39
N THR A 172 4.61 4.93 23.62
CA THR A 172 3.57 4.79 24.66
C THR A 172 2.20 5.09 24.06
N ALA A 173 1.13 4.72 24.76
CA ALA A 173 -0.22 5.11 24.35
C ALA A 173 -0.33 6.65 24.21
N PRO A 174 -1.07 7.14 23.21
CA PRO A 174 -1.30 8.57 23.02
C PRO A 174 -2.08 9.19 24.20
N LYS A 175 -1.96 10.51 24.37
CA LYS A 175 -2.68 11.24 25.43
C LYS A 175 -4.19 11.01 25.28
N GLY A 176 -4.86 10.70 26.38
CA GLY A 176 -6.31 10.42 26.41
C GLY A 176 -6.67 8.95 26.19
N PHE A 177 -5.70 8.08 25.90
CA PHE A 177 -5.91 6.64 25.73
C PHE A 177 -5.34 5.84 26.91
N PRO A 178 -5.99 4.74 27.33
CA PRO A 178 -5.51 3.88 28.40
C PRO A 178 -4.17 3.24 28.02
N ARG A 179 -3.16 3.39 28.89
CA ARG A 179 -1.82 2.82 28.65
C ARG A 179 -1.81 1.31 28.81
N ASP A 180 -2.70 0.80 29.65
CA ASP A 180 -2.77 -0.57 30.14
C ASP A 180 -3.83 -1.39 29.38
N SER A 181 -4.42 -0.81 28.32
CA SER A 181 -5.38 -1.51 27.49
C SER A 181 -4.73 -2.68 26.74
N ASP A 182 -5.46 -3.78 26.66
CA ASP A 182 -5.18 -4.93 25.81
C ASP A 182 -5.19 -4.61 24.30
N LEU A 183 -5.58 -3.39 23.92
CA LEU A 183 -5.51 -2.84 22.55
C LEU A 183 -4.34 -1.86 22.37
N ALA A 184 -3.47 -1.67 23.37
CA ALA A 184 -2.41 -0.66 23.34
C ALA A 184 -1.50 -0.74 22.10
N SER A 185 -1.29 -1.94 21.55
CA SER A 185 -0.55 -2.14 20.30
C SER A 185 -1.20 -1.40 19.13
N TYR A 186 -2.51 -1.50 18.95
CA TYR A 186 -3.27 -0.80 17.93
C TYR A 186 -3.35 0.71 18.20
N LEU A 187 -3.57 1.11 19.46
CA LEU A 187 -3.69 2.53 19.83
C LEU A 187 -2.39 3.30 19.62
N ARG A 188 -1.24 2.63 19.68
CA ARG A 188 0.06 3.23 19.41
C ARG A 188 0.35 3.42 17.93
N MET A 189 -0.30 2.70 17.03
CA MET A 189 -0.06 2.82 15.59
C MET A 189 -0.35 4.24 15.10
N LYS A 190 0.41 4.69 14.11
CA LYS A 190 0.22 6.01 13.46
C LYS A 190 -0.48 5.92 12.10
N ASP A 191 -0.70 4.71 11.64
CA ASP A 191 -1.34 4.34 10.39
C ASP A 191 -1.97 2.95 10.58
N TYR A 192 -2.86 2.57 9.66
CA TYR A 192 -3.44 1.23 9.65
C TYR A 192 -3.14 0.57 8.31
N VAL A 193 -1.85 0.45 7.99
CA VAL A 193 -1.37 -0.19 6.77
C VAL A 193 -0.78 -1.56 7.08
N CYS A 194 -1.21 -2.57 6.35
CA CYS A 194 -0.59 -3.89 6.31
C CYS A 194 0.09 -4.13 4.97
N TRP A 195 1.21 -4.86 4.97
CA TRP A 195 1.98 -5.12 3.75
C TRP A 195 2.60 -6.51 3.72
N GLN A 196 2.93 -6.93 2.50
CA GLN A 196 3.73 -8.12 2.23
C GLN A 196 4.69 -7.82 1.07
N TYR A 197 5.98 -8.04 1.30
CA TYR A 197 6.96 -8.12 0.21
C TYR A 197 6.81 -9.45 -0.51
N VAL A 198 6.82 -9.39 -1.83
CA VAL A 198 6.67 -10.53 -2.72
C VAL A 198 7.83 -10.56 -3.72
N PRO A 199 8.30 -11.76 -4.12
CA PRO A 199 9.34 -11.86 -5.11
C PRO A 199 8.84 -11.40 -6.48
N ALA A 200 9.71 -10.82 -7.30
CA ALA A 200 9.36 -10.41 -8.66
C ALA A 200 8.83 -11.58 -9.52
N SER A 201 9.28 -12.81 -9.24
CA SER A 201 8.84 -14.03 -9.91
C SER A 201 7.35 -14.32 -9.71
N MET A 202 6.71 -13.75 -8.68
CA MET A 202 5.26 -13.83 -8.51
C MET A 202 4.54 -13.27 -9.74
N PHE A 203 4.99 -12.13 -10.26
CA PHE A 203 4.37 -11.42 -11.38
C PHE A 203 4.67 -12.02 -12.76
N GLU A 204 5.58 -12.99 -12.82
CA GLU A 204 5.85 -13.78 -14.04
C GLU A 204 4.78 -14.84 -14.28
N LYS A 205 4.08 -15.28 -13.22
CA LYS A 205 3.05 -16.33 -13.32
C LYS A 205 1.81 -15.80 -14.01
N GLU A 206 1.13 -16.64 -14.78
CA GLU A 206 -0.14 -16.25 -15.45
C GLU A 206 -1.25 -15.92 -14.44
N ASP A 207 -1.22 -16.54 -13.26
CA ASP A 207 -2.24 -16.41 -12.21
C ASP A 207 -1.86 -15.42 -11.10
N TRP A 208 -0.82 -14.59 -11.29
CA TRP A 208 -0.34 -13.64 -10.27
C TRP A 208 -1.43 -12.71 -9.73
N ILE A 209 -2.40 -12.33 -10.57
CA ILE A 209 -3.55 -11.49 -10.16
C ILE A 209 -4.42 -12.23 -9.14
N ALA A 210 -4.64 -13.53 -9.34
CA ALA A 210 -5.41 -14.34 -8.39
C ALA A 210 -4.65 -14.50 -7.08
N GLU A 211 -3.32 -14.66 -7.12
CA GLU A 211 -2.49 -14.65 -5.91
C GLU A 211 -2.55 -13.30 -5.17
N ALA A 212 -2.44 -12.18 -5.90
CA ALA A 212 -2.55 -10.84 -5.33
C ALA A 212 -3.92 -10.58 -4.68
N VAL A 213 -5.00 -10.96 -5.35
CA VAL A 213 -6.38 -10.84 -4.81
C VAL A 213 -6.54 -11.63 -3.52
N LYS A 214 -5.97 -12.84 -3.40
CA LYS A 214 -6.04 -13.62 -2.16
C LYS A 214 -5.41 -12.88 -0.98
N ILE A 215 -4.31 -12.17 -1.20
CA ILE A 215 -3.62 -11.38 -0.17
C ILE A 215 -4.43 -10.12 0.16
N LEU A 216 -4.76 -9.33 -0.86
CA LEU A 216 -5.43 -8.03 -0.69
C LEU A 216 -6.83 -8.16 -0.07
N LYS A 217 -7.57 -9.23 -0.41
CA LYS A 217 -8.91 -9.48 0.16
C LYS A 217 -8.90 -9.68 1.68
N VAL A 218 -7.81 -10.22 2.24
CA VAL A 218 -7.69 -10.45 3.69
C VAL A 218 -7.72 -9.13 4.47
N ALA A 219 -7.21 -8.04 3.88
CA ALA A 219 -7.17 -6.73 4.51
C ALA A 219 -8.51 -5.97 4.45
N LYS A 220 -9.46 -6.42 3.61
CA LYS A 220 -10.71 -5.69 3.35
C LYS A 220 -11.53 -5.37 4.61
N PRO A 221 -11.77 -6.31 5.54
CA PRO A 221 -12.52 -5.99 6.76
C PRO A 221 -11.84 -4.92 7.64
N MET A 222 -10.50 -4.91 7.68
CA MET A 222 -9.74 -3.88 8.40
C MET A 222 -9.88 -2.52 7.71
N MET A 223 -9.78 -2.49 6.38
CA MET A 223 -9.97 -1.25 5.62
C MET A 223 -11.39 -0.71 5.76
N ASP A 224 -12.41 -1.56 5.75
CA ASP A 224 -13.81 -1.13 5.91
C ASP A 224 -14.05 -0.48 7.27
N PHE A 225 -13.48 -1.06 8.34
CA PHE A 225 -13.54 -0.48 9.67
C PHE A 225 -12.88 0.90 9.73
N VAL A 226 -11.71 1.06 9.10
CA VAL A 226 -11.00 2.34 9.10
C VAL A 226 -11.72 3.36 8.20
N ASN A 227 -12.24 2.92 7.07
CA ASN A 227 -12.95 3.76 6.11
C ASN A 227 -14.28 4.26 6.65
N SER A 228 -15.02 3.46 7.44
CA SER A 228 -16.25 3.95 8.07
C SER A 228 -15.98 5.15 8.97
N VAL A 229 -14.83 5.19 9.65
CA VAL A 229 -14.43 6.36 10.44
C VAL A 229 -13.97 7.52 9.56
N ILE A 230 -13.28 7.26 8.45
CA ILE A 230 -12.83 8.32 7.52
C ILE A 230 -14.04 8.99 6.84
N ASP A 231 -15.04 8.21 6.46
CA ASP A 231 -16.25 8.67 5.77
C ASP A 231 -17.05 9.68 6.63
N ASP A 232 -16.91 9.66 7.96
CA ASP A 232 -17.52 10.67 8.86
C ASP A 232 -16.85 12.06 8.76
N TYR A 233 -15.73 12.18 8.06
CA TYR A 233 -14.94 13.43 7.90
C TYR A 233 -14.88 13.93 6.45
N GLU A 234 -15.50 13.24 5.49
CA GLU A 234 -15.53 13.60 4.06
C GLU A 234 -16.88 14.19 3.61
#